data_AF-A0A195F8X1-F1
#
_entry.id   AF-A0A195F8X1-F1
#
_cell.length_a   1.000
_cell.length_b   1.000
_cell.length_c   1.000
_cell.angle_alpha   90.00
_cell.angle_beta   90.00
_cell.angle_gamma   90.00
#
_symmetry.space_group_name_H-M   'P 1'
#
loop_
_entity.id
_entity.type
_entity.pdbx_description
1 polymer ?
#
loop_
_entity_poly.entity_id
_entity_poly.type
_entity_poly.pdbx_seq_one_letter_code
_entity_poly.pdbx_strand_id
1 'polypeptide(L)' 'MENKSQEIEKPRDTVILILKKKRFEVDKQKLISKSQYFAALLSENYLEYRQKEHIIEYYNILSISFQ' A
#
# COMPACT_ATOMS: atom_id res chain seq x y z
N MET A 1 18.01 -13.00 35.59
CA MET A 1 17.25 -13.59 34.48
C MET A 1 16.98 -12.48 33.49
N GLU A 2 17.64 -12.52 32.34
CA GLU A 2 17.55 -11.48 31.32
C GLU A 2 16.36 -11.83 30.41
N ASN A 3 15.25 -11.11 30.57
CA ASN A 3 14.04 -11.32 29.78
C ASN A 3 14.24 -10.65 28.42
N LYS A 4 14.81 -11.39 27.46
CA LYS A 4 14.84 -10.97 26.06
C LYS A 4 13.42 -11.08 25.52
N SER A 5 12.66 -10.00 25.65
CA SER A 5 11.41 -9.80 24.93
C SER A 5 11.69 -10.00 23.45
N GLN A 6 11.32 -11.16 22.92
CA GLN A 6 11.26 -11.37 21.49
C GLN A 6 10.15 -10.47 20.98
N GLU A 7 10.50 -9.29 20.47
CA GLU A 7 9.61 -8.53 19.61
C GLU A 7 9.26 -9.45 18.44
N ILE A 8 8.07 -10.03 18.50
CA ILE A 8 7.49 -10.75 17.38
C ILE A 8 7.25 -9.67 16.33
N GLU A 9 8.20 -9.50 15.40
CA GLU A 9 8.03 -8.63 14.25
C GLU A 9 6.74 -9.07 13.55
N LYS A 10 5.66 -8.30 13.72
CA LYS A 10 4.42 -8.57 12.99
C LYS A 10 4.78 -8.60 11.51
N PRO A 11 4.34 -9.62 10.75
CA PRO A 11 4.61 -9.68 9.33
C PRO A 11 4.14 -8.36 8.71
N ARG A 12 5.06 -7.67 8.03
CA ARG A 12 4.77 -6.38 7.40
C ARG A 12 3.69 -6.60 6.36
N ASP A 13 2.52 -6.02 6.58
CA ASP A 13 1.40 -6.12 5.65
C ASP A 13 1.64 -5.14 4.49
N THR A 14 2.22 -5.65 3.42
CA THR A 14 2.61 -4.90 2.24
C THR A 14 1.69 -5.19 1.06
N VAL A 15 1.65 -4.26 0.11
CA VAL A 15 0.96 -4.41 -1.19
C VAL A 15 1.88 -3.94 -2.31
N ILE A 16 1.76 -4.55 -3.48
CA ILE A 16 2.50 -4.14 -4.67
C ILE A 16 1.62 -3.23 -5.51
N LEU A 17 2.06 -1.99 -5.73
CA LEU A 17 1.45 -1.08 -6.68
C LEU A 17 2.19 -1.16 -8.02
N ILE A 18 1.47 -1.40 -9.10
CA ILE A 18 2.00 -1.42 -10.46
C ILE A 18 1.60 -0.10 -11.13
N LEU A 19 2.56 0.79 -11.32
CA LEU A 19 2.38 2.05 -12.04
C LEU A 19 3.05 1.94 -13.40
N LYS A 20 2.24 1.92 -14.46
CA LYS A 20 2.70 1.61 -15.84
C LYS A 20 3.42 0.25 -15.87
N LYS A 21 4.76 0.25 -15.88
CA LYS A 21 5.62 -0.95 -15.92
C LYS A 21 6.51 -1.10 -14.68
N LYS A 22 6.33 -0.23 -13.66
CA LYS A 22 7.13 -0.23 -12.43
C LYS A 22 6.32 -0.79 -11.28
N ARG A 23 6.97 -1.57 -10.41
CA ARG A 23 6.38 -2.23 -9.25
C ARG A 23 6.94 -1.60 -7.97
N PHE A 24 6.06 -1.27 -7.03
CA PHE A 24 6.42 -0.67 -5.76
C PHE A 24 5.79 -1.48 -4.64
N GLU A 25 6.62 -2.13 -3.84
CA GLU A 25 6.15 -2.73 -2.59
C GLU A 25 6.04 -1.64 -1.53
N VAL A 26 4.85 -1.48 -0.97
CA VAL A 26 4.55 -0.43 0.00
C VAL A 26 3.82 -0.99 1.20
N ASP A 27 4.05 -0.39 2.36
CA ASP A 27 3.34 -0.68 3.60
C ASP A 27 1.88 -0.19 3.48
N LYS A 28 0.91 -1.09 3.69
CA LYS A 28 -0.51 -0.76 3.52
C LYS A 28 -0.96 0.31 4.50
N GLN A 29 -0.55 0.23 5.76
CA GLN A 29 -0.97 1.17 6.80
C GLN A 29 -0.48 2.59 6.51
N LYS A 30 0.79 2.73 6.09
CA LYS A 30 1.34 4.02 5.67
C LYS A 30 0.60 4.57 4.45
N LEU A 31 0.23 3.72 3.49
CA LEU A 31 -0.47 4.15 2.28
C LEU A 31 -1.91 4.62 2.58
N ILE A 32 -2.65 3.84 3.37
CA ILE A 32 -4.02 4.14 3.83
C ILE A 32 -4.04 5.47 4.59
N SER A 33 -3.09 5.68 5.51
CA SER A 33 -3.01 6.92 6.30
C SER A 33 -2.80 8.19 5.48
N LYS A 34 -2.30 8.06 4.24
CA LYS A 34 -1.93 9.19 3.37
C LYS A 34 -2.93 9.48 2.25
N SER A 35 -3.88 8.58 1.99
CA SER A 35 -4.73 8.70 0.82
C SER A 35 -6.06 7.98 1.02
N GLN A 36 -7.16 8.74 0.91
CA GLN A 36 -8.50 8.20 0.95
C GLN A 36 -8.77 7.21 -0.20
N TYR A 37 -8.15 7.42 -1.36
CA TYR A 37 -8.24 6.49 -2.50
C TYR A 37 -7.71 5.10 -2.11
N PHE A 38 -6.53 5.03 -1.50
CA PHE A 38 -5.95 3.76 -1.08
C PHE A 38 -6.63 3.18 0.15
N ALA A 39 -7.19 4.01 1.04
CA ALA A 39 -8.04 3.55 2.13
C ALA A 39 -9.28 2.81 1.63
N ALA A 40 -9.92 3.31 0.56
CA ALA A 40 -11.05 2.65 -0.07
C ALA A 40 -10.61 1.37 -0.80
N LEU A 41 -9.58 1.45 -1.64
CA LEU A 41 -9.09 0.33 -2.46
C LEU A 41 -8.66 -0.88 -1.62
N LEU A 42 -8.02 -0.64 -0.47
CA LEU A 42 -7.49 -1.68 0.42
C LEU A 42 -8.45 -2.00 1.58
N SER A 43 -9.69 -1.53 1.53
CA SER A 43 -10.68 -1.85 2.55
C SER A 43 -11.17 -3.29 2.39
N GLU A 44 -11.40 -3.98 3.50
CA GLU A 44 -11.93 -5.35 3.53
C GLU A 44 -13.31 -5.49 2.87
N ASN A 45 -13.98 -4.37 2.62
CA ASN A 45 -15.28 -4.28 1.98
C ASN A 45 -15.24 -4.49 0.46
N TYR A 46 -14.05 -4.56 -0.14
CA TYR A 46 -13.86 -4.73 -1.58
C TYR A 46 -13.28 -6.11 -1.92
N LEU A 47 -13.67 -6.65 -3.08
CA LEU A 47 -13.25 -7.98 -3.53
C LEU A 47 -11.73 -8.05 -3.73
N GLU A 48 -11.13 -6.90 -4.03
CA GLU A 48 -9.72 -6.69 -4.30
C GLU A 48 -8.85 -6.71 -3.02
N TYR A 49 -9.44 -6.69 -1.82
CA TYR A 49 -8.70 -6.67 -0.55
C TYR A 49 -7.64 -7.79 -0.41
N ARG A 50 -7.94 -8.98 -0.95
CA ARG A 50 -7.02 -10.13 -0.90
C ARG A 50 -5.94 -10.10 -1.99
N GLN A 51 -6.02 -9.17 -2.93
CA GLN A 51 -5.02 -9.03 -3.96
C GLN A 51 -3.74 -8.48 -3.35
N LYS A 52 -2.61 -9.09 -3.72
CA LYS A 52 -1.29 -8.61 -3.34
C LYS A 52 -0.77 -7.55 -4.29
N GLU A 53 -1.38 -7.40 -5.47
CA GLU A 53 -0.94 -6.51 -6.53
C GLU A 53 -2.12 -5.72 -7.08
N HIS A 54 -1.94 -4.40 -7.22
CA HIS A 54 -2.92 -3.54 -7.89
C HIS A 54 -2.25 -2.77 -9.02
N ILE A 55 -2.86 -2.85 -10.21
CA ILE A 55 -2.49 -2.01 -11.35
C ILE A 55 -3.18 -0.68 -11.16
N ILE A 56 -2.39 0.38 -10.96
CA ILE A 56 -2.90 1.74 -10.87
C ILE A 56 -2.85 2.33 -12.28
N GLU A 57 -3.98 2.24 -12.97
CA GLU A 57 -4.18 2.89 -14.25
C GLU A 57 -4.49 4.37 -14.02
N TYR A 58 -3.60 5.23 -14.49
CA TYR A 58 -3.80 6.67 -14.46
C TYR A 58 -3.71 7.20 -15.89
N TYR A 59 -4.87 7.52 -16.46
CA TYR A 59 -4.96 8.23 -17.72
C TYR A 59 -4.97 9.73 -17.42
N ASN A 60 -3.93 10.44 -17.85
CA ASN A 60 -3.80 11.90 -17.71
C ASN A 60 -3.78 12.44 -16.27
N ILE A 61 -2.82 12.00 -15.44
CA ILE A 61 -2.34 12.91 -14.40
C ILE A 61 -1.62 14.02 -15.15
N LEU A 62 -2.29 15.17 -15.35
CA LEU A 62 -1.59 16.39 -15.72
C LEU A 62 -0.43 16.51 -14.73
N SER A 63 0.79 16.60 -15.24
CA SER A 63 1.96 16.85 -14.41
C SER A 63 1.78 18.22 -13.78
N ILE A 64 1.05 18.29 -12.66
CA ILE A 64 1.06 19.44 -11.79
C ILE A 64 2.46 19.45 -11.20
N SER A 65 3.33 20.23 -11.83
CA SER A 65 4.58 20.66 -11.25
C SER A 65 4.23 21.33 -9.92
N PHE A 66 4.60 20.69 -8.80
CA PHE A 66 4.68 21.39 -7.53
C PHE A 66 5.77 22.46 -7.70
N GLN A 67 5.35 23.72 -7.86
CA GLN A 67 6.23 24.88 -7.70
C GLN A 67 6.60 25.05 -6.22
#